data_AF-E7NBQ3-F1
#
_entry.id   AF-E7NBQ3-F1
#
_cell.length_a   1.000
_cell.length_b   1.000
_cell.length_c   1.000
_cell.angle_alpha   90.00
_cell.angle_beta   90.00
_cell.angle_gamma   90.00
#
_symmetry.space_group_name_H-M   'P 1'
#
loop_
_entity.id
_entity.type
_entity.pdbx_description
1 polymer ?
#
loop_
_entity_poly.entity_id
_entity_poly.type
_entity_poly.pdbx_seq_one_letter_code
_entity_poly.pdbx_strand_id
1 'polypeptide(L)' 'MSFSLSHSRSDYDHAVALFPTSVPASWVGADSTACQTALTKASGLLSALATRYDTASSKVSVIESRNSSVGPVGTSPS' A
#
# COMPACT_ATOMS: atom_id res chain seq x y z
N MET A 1 7.52 13.05 5.12
CA MET A 1 7.42 11.97 4.11
C MET A 1 6.43 10.90 4.55
N SER A 2 6.37 10.57 5.84
CA SER A 2 5.35 9.70 6.43
C SER A 2 3.91 10.12 6.14
N PHE A 3 3.57 11.41 6.27
CA PHE A 3 2.20 11.90 6.02
C PHE A 3 1.69 11.64 4.59
N SER A 4 2.52 11.90 3.57
CA SER A 4 2.13 11.61 2.18
C SER A 4 1.97 10.11 1.93
N LEU A 5 2.82 9.28 2.57
CA LEU A 5 2.73 7.83 2.47
C LEU A 5 1.47 7.28 3.17
N SER A 6 1.10 7.82 4.33
CA SER A 6 -0.10 7.38 5.05
C SER A 6 -1.38 7.75 4.29
N HIS A 7 -1.44 8.94 3.69
CA HIS A 7 -2.56 9.33 2.84
C HIS A 7 -2.67 8.41 1.61
N SER A 8 -1.56 8.20 0.91
CA SER A 8 -1.49 7.29 -0.23
C SER A 8 -1.89 5.85 0.14
N ARG A 9 -1.57 5.39 1.36
CA ARG A 9 -1.99 4.08 1.85
C ARG A 9 -3.50 4.04 2.12
N SER A 10 -4.07 5.09 2.70
CA SER A 10 -5.52 5.20 2.90
C SER A 10 -6.29 5.14 1.59
N ASP A 11 -5.83 5.86 0.55
CA ASP A 11 -6.44 5.82 -0.77
C ASP A 11 -6.35 4.42 -1.41
N TYR A 12 -5.20 3.76 -1.24
CA TYR A 12 -5.01 2.37 -1.67
C TYR A 12 -5.98 1.41 -0.97
N ASP A 13 -6.10 1.49 0.36
CA ASP A 13 -6.99 0.61 1.12
C ASP A 13 -8.46 0.82 0.73
N HIS A 14 -8.86 2.08 0.45
CA HIS A 14 -10.18 2.40 -0.08
C HIS A 14 -10.40 1.79 -1.46
N ALA A 15 -9.44 1.91 -2.37
CA ALA A 15 -9.53 1.33 -3.71
C ALA A 15 -9.61 -0.21 -3.69
N VAL A 16 -8.85 -0.87 -2.79
CA VAL A 16 -8.90 -2.32 -2.61
C VAL A 16 -10.24 -2.78 -2.06
N ALA A 17 -10.83 -2.02 -1.12
CA ALA A 17 -12.14 -2.36 -0.56
C ALA A 17 -13.26 -2.34 -1.61
N LEU A 18 -13.12 -1.52 -2.66
CA LEU A 18 -14.05 -1.43 -3.79
C LEU A 18 -13.71 -2.41 -4.92
N PHE A 19 -12.58 -3.10 -4.86
CA PHE A 19 -12.11 -3.96 -5.94
C PHE A 19 -12.93 -5.25 -6.04
N PRO A 20 -13.51 -5.57 -7.21
CA PRO A 20 -14.26 -6.80 -7.40
C PRO A 20 -13.33 -8.01 -7.40
N THR A 21 -13.56 -8.97 -6.51
CA THR A 21 -12.77 -10.21 -6.43
C THR A 21 -13.41 -11.37 -7.20
N SER A 22 -14.63 -11.20 -7.69
CA SER A 22 -15.36 -12.24 -8.41
C SER A 22 -16.23 -11.68 -9.52
N VAL A 23 -16.34 -12.43 -10.60
CA VAL A 23 -17.34 -12.16 -11.64
C VAL A 23 -18.74 -12.51 -11.12
N PRO A 24 -19.81 -11.88 -11.64
CA PRO A 24 -21.18 -12.25 -11.31
C PRO A 24 -21.46 -13.73 -11.57
N ALA A 25 -22.19 -14.40 -10.67
CA ALA A 25 -22.50 -15.83 -10.80
C ALA A 25 -23.34 -16.16 -12.05
N SER A 26 -24.05 -15.18 -12.62
CA SER A 26 -24.78 -15.34 -13.88
C SER A 26 -23.89 -15.37 -15.12
N TRP A 27 -22.60 -15.00 -15.00
CA TRP A 27 -21.66 -15.00 -16.12
C TRP A 27 -21.04 -16.38 -16.30
N VAL A 28 -21.42 -17.05 -17.39
CA VAL A 28 -20.95 -18.39 -17.73
C VAL A 28 -20.14 -18.38 -19.02
N GLY A 29 -19.19 -19.31 -19.14
CA GLY A 29 -18.39 -19.51 -20.34
C GLY A 29 -16.90 -19.18 -20.20
N ALA A 30 -16.18 -19.25 -21.32
CA ALA A 30 -14.73 -19.06 -21.36
C ALA A 30 -14.34 -17.62 -20.97
N ASP A 31 -15.10 -16.62 -21.42
CA ASP A 31 -14.81 -15.22 -21.15
C ASP A 31 -14.99 -14.86 -19.66
N SER A 32 -16.00 -15.44 -19.00
CA SER A 32 -16.18 -15.23 -17.55
C SER A 32 -15.04 -15.87 -16.75
N THR A 33 -14.55 -17.04 -17.18
CA THR A 33 -13.37 -17.70 -16.60
C THR A 33 -12.09 -16.87 -16.81
N ALA A 34 -11.92 -16.30 -18.00
CA ALA A 34 -10.79 -15.41 -18.31
C ALA A 34 -10.83 -14.12 -17.47
N CYS A 35 -12.02 -13.53 -17.33
CA CYS A 35 -12.23 -12.36 -16.47
C CYS A 35 -11.93 -12.68 -15.01
N GLN A 36 -12.44 -13.81 -14.48
CA GLN A 36 -12.13 -14.26 -13.12
C GLN A 36 -10.62 -14.45 -12.91
N THR A 37 -9.93 -15.00 -13.90
CA THR A 37 -8.46 -15.17 -13.86
C THR A 37 -7.75 -13.81 -13.81
N ALA A 38 -8.22 -12.82 -14.58
CA ALA A 38 -7.67 -11.46 -14.54
C ALA A 38 -7.90 -10.79 -13.17
N LEU A 39 -9.10 -10.93 -12.58
CA LEU A 39 -9.40 -10.43 -11.24
C LEU A 39 -8.51 -11.07 -10.17
N THR A 40 -8.26 -12.38 -10.24
CA THR A 40 -7.35 -13.07 -9.33
C THR A 40 -5.92 -12.53 -9.45
N LYS A 41 -5.41 -12.35 -10.67
CA LYS A 41 -4.07 -11.78 -10.89
C LYS A 41 -3.97 -10.35 -10.36
N ALA A 42 -4.96 -9.52 -10.65
CA ALA A 42 -5.03 -8.15 -10.14
C ALA A 42 -5.08 -8.11 -8.62
N SER A 43 -5.88 -8.97 -7.98
CA SER A 43 -5.93 -9.12 -6.51
C SER A 43 -4.56 -9.49 -5.93
N GLY A 44 -3.81 -10.38 -6.60
CA GLY A 44 -2.44 -10.71 -6.22
C GLY A 44 -1.47 -9.53 -6.33
N LEU A 45 -1.59 -8.72 -7.39
CA LEU A 45 -0.78 -7.50 -7.55
C LEU A 45 -1.10 -6.45 -6.49
N LEU A 46 -2.38 -6.27 -6.15
CA LEU A 46 -2.80 -5.41 -5.05
C LEU A 46 -2.20 -5.91 -3.74
N SER A 47 -2.34 -7.18 -3.40
CA SER A 47 -1.70 -7.76 -2.20
C SER A 47 -0.19 -7.50 -2.15
N ALA A 48 0.52 -7.65 -3.27
CA ALA A 48 1.94 -7.35 -3.33
C ALA A 48 2.25 -5.85 -3.14
N LEU A 49 1.37 -4.96 -3.62
CA LEU A 49 1.47 -3.53 -3.41
C LEU A 49 1.25 -3.14 -1.94
N ALA A 50 0.30 -3.77 -1.24
CA ALA A 50 0.13 -3.58 0.20
C ALA A 50 1.44 -3.84 0.98
N THR A 51 2.10 -4.96 0.69
CA THR A 51 3.40 -5.29 1.33
C THR A 51 4.48 -4.24 1.05
N ARG A 52 4.46 -3.61 -0.14
CA ARG A 52 5.40 -2.52 -0.46
C ARG A 52 5.12 -1.27 0.35
N TYR A 53 3.85 -0.92 0.56
CA TYR A 53 3.48 0.18 1.47
C TYR A 53 3.93 -0.09 2.90
N ASP A 54 3.73 -1.31 3.41
CA ASP A 54 4.16 -1.68 4.78
C ASP A 54 5.68 -1.56 4.91
N THR A 55 6.41 -2.03 3.90
CA THR A 55 7.88 -1.91 3.83
C THR A 55 8.33 -0.45 3.78
N ALA A 56 7.67 0.37 2.97
CA ALA A 56 7.99 1.79 2.85
C ALA A 56 7.75 2.53 4.17
N SER A 57 6.61 2.26 4.82
CA SER A 57 6.26 2.84 6.13
C SER A 57 7.30 2.49 7.20
N SER A 58 7.71 1.21 7.24
CA SER A 58 8.77 0.75 8.15
C SER A 58 10.10 1.48 7.90
N LYS A 59 10.55 1.59 6.65
CA LYS A 59 11.79 2.28 6.29
C LYS A 59 11.75 3.78 6.59
N VAL A 60 10.64 4.45 6.30
CA VAL A 60 10.46 5.88 6.60
C VAL A 60 10.49 6.10 8.12
N SER A 61 9.85 5.24 8.90
CA SER A 61 9.86 5.31 10.37
C SER A 61 11.27 5.19 10.95
N VAL A 62 12.13 4.35 10.37
CA VAL A 62 13.55 4.24 10.75
C VAL A 62 14.33 5.52 10.42
N ILE A 63 14.04 6.18 9.30
CA ILE A 63 14.70 7.44 8.93
C ILE A 63 14.24 8.57 9.87
N GLU A 64 12.94 8.66 10.13
CA GLU A 64 12.38 9.69 11.01
C GLU A 64 12.85 9.53 12.45
N SER A 65 13.00 8.29 12.95
CA SER A 65 13.57 8.03 14.28
C SER A 65 15.05 8.41 14.36
N ARG A 66 15.84 8.11 13.32
CA ARG A 66 17.25 8.56 13.23
C ARG A 66 17.35 10.08 13.23
N ASN A 67 16.53 10.76 12.42
CA ASN A 67 16.49 12.21 12.37
C ASN A 67 16.07 12.83 13.72
N SER A 68 15.20 12.15 14.46
CA SER A 68 14.80 12.58 15.82
C SER A 68 15.90 12.32 16.85
N SER A 69 16.69 11.26 16.69
CA SER A 69 17.81 10.92 17.59
C SER A 69 19.05 11.79 17.37
N VAL A 70 19.18 12.40 16.19
CA VAL A 70 20.12 13.49 15.94
C VAL A 70 19.44 14.79 16.37
N GLY A 71 19.41 15.04 17.68
CA GLY A 71 19.05 16.37 18.21
C GLY A 71 19.93 17.47 17.59
N PRO A 72 19.55 18.75 17.68
CA PRO A 72 20.26 19.84 17.02
C PRO A 72 21.74 19.79 17.43
N VAL A 73 22.61 19.45 16.46
CA VAL A 73 24.05 19.59 16.66
C VAL A 73 24.31 21.09 16.70
N GLY A 74 24.52 21.61 17.90
CA GLY A 74 24.91 23.00 18.13
C GLY A 74 23.76 23.94 18.48
N THR A 75 23.56 24.17 19.77
CA THR A 75 23.70 25.51 20.37
C THR A 75 23.74 25.37 21.90
N SER A 76 24.91 25.02 22.43
CA SER A 76 25.45 25.69 23.62
C SER A 76 26.86 26.15 23.22
N PRO A 77 27.17 27.45 23.33
CA PRO A 77 27.73 27.91 24.60
C PRO A 77 27.36 29.35 25.00
N SER A 78 26.98 29.55 26.25
CA SER A 78 27.44 30.60 27.18
C SER A 78 26.75 30.42 28.53
#